data_AF-K2FM51-F1
#
_entry.id   AF-K2FM51-F1
#
_cell.length_a   1.000
_cell.length_b   1.000
_cell.length_c   1.000
_cell.angle_alpha   90.00
_cell.angle_beta   90.00
_cell.angle_gamma   90.00
#
_symmetry.space_group_name_H-M   'P 1'
#
loop_
_entity.id
_entity.type
_entity.pdbx_description
1 polymer ?
#
loop_
_entity_poly.entity_id
_entity_poly.type
_entity_poly.pdbx_seq_one_letter_code
_entity_poly.pdbx_strand_id
1 'polypeptide(L)'
;MNDLNESPPINPAIQKNIDMCDELLAENNLYEIYKTARRIPLSTLNRNILVLCSILSILLTLTIDPSTLAQTILVLSSDLISVVLTVLGFLIAGYAIFCSVLDHELSIELYESKHKSSGFSKLKHSHLLFMRVFFYYLVYTFFLVFIQFFSSANIFSLSVFNDNIIYSTFHITNYLTFNLLFIGIVFLLLQLASFTFNIYHSVMTSICYTEINK
;
A
#
# COMPACT_ATOMS: atom_id res chain seq x y z
N MET A 1 -25.11 -18.82 49.37
CA MET A 1 -25.92 -18.05 48.41
C MET A 1 -24.98 -17.12 47.67
N ASN A 2 -24.33 -17.64 46.63
CA ASN A 2 -23.71 -16.95 45.49
C ASN A 2 -22.90 -17.99 44.67
N ASP A 3 -23.57 -19.05 44.24
CA ASP A 3 -23.12 -19.87 43.11
C ASP A 3 -23.94 -19.40 41.91
N LEU A 4 -23.53 -18.28 41.30
CA LEU A 4 -24.09 -17.81 40.05
C LEU A 4 -22.95 -17.35 39.16
N ASN A 5 -22.88 -18.01 38.00
CA ASN A 5 -22.06 -17.72 36.81
C ASN A 5 -20.68 -18.39 36.73
N GLU A 6 -20.61 -19.71 36.82
CA GLU A 6 -19.78 -20.43 35.85
C GLU A 6 -20.62 -20.62 34.58
N SER A 7 -20.36 -19.78 33.57
CA SER A 7 -20.87 -19.99 32.22
C SER A 7 -20.52 -21.42 31.77
N PRO A 8 -21.44 -22.17 31.14
CA PRO A 8 -21.16 -23.53 30.70
C PRO A 8 -19.91 -23.55 29.81
N PRO A 9 -19.05 -24.58 29.91
CA PRO A 9 -17.83 -24.66 29.12
C PRO A 9 -18.19 -24.59 27.64
N ILE A 10 -17.70 -23.53 26.98
CA ILE A 10 -17.96 -23.26 25.57
C ILE A 10 -17.42 -24.46 24.77
N ASN A 11 -18.26 -25.03 23.90
CA ASN A 11 -17.86 -26.12 23.02
C ASN A 11 -16.58 -25.70 22.26
N PRO A 12 -15.51 -26.52 22.23
CA PRO A 12 -14.24 -26.16 21.59
C PRO A 12 -14.39 -25.76 20.11
N ALA A 13 -15.40 -26.30 19.41
CA ALA A 13 -15.71 -25.87 18.03
C ALA A 13 -16.30 -24.45 17.97
N ILE A 14 -17.13 -24.09 18.95
CA ILE A 14 -17.70 -22.74 19.07
C ILE A 14 -16.61 -21.75 19.47
N GLN A 15 -15.72 -22.12 20.38
CA GLN A 15 -14.59 -21.27 20.78
C GLN A 15 -13.68 -20.97 19.59
N LYS A 16 -13.35 -21.97 18.76
CA LYS A 16 -12.56 -21.78 17.53
C LYS A 16 -13.20 -20.77 16.58
N ASN A 17 -14.52 -20.83 16.42
CA ASN A 17 -15.25 -19.90 15.55
C ASN A 17 -15.27 -18.48 16.11
N ILE A 18 -15.37 -18.33 17.44
CA ILE A 18 -15.26 -17.03 18.13
C ILE A 18 -13.86 -16.45 17.91
N ASP A 19 -12.81 -17.24 18.17
CA ASP A 19 -11.42 -16.81 17.98
C ASP A 19 -11.14 -16.40 16.52
N MET A 20 -11.74 -17.10 15.55
CA MET A 20 -11.67 -16.74 14.13
C MET A 20 -12.33 -15.40 13.83
N CYS A 21 -13.55 -15.17 14.31
CA CYS A 21 -14.25 -13.90 14.14
C CYS A 21 -13.48 -12.75 14.80
N ASP A 22 -12.98 -12.96 16.02
CA ASP A 22 -12.19 -11.97 16.74
C ASP A 22 -10.90 -11.63 16.00
N GLU A 23 -10.22 -12.62 15.38
CA GLU A 23 -9.04 -12.36 14.55
C GLU A 23 -9.41 -11.58 13.27
N LEU A 24 -10.47 -11.98 12.55
CA LEU A 24 -10.82 -11.41 11.25
C LEU A 24 -11.45 -10.02 11.35
N LEU A 25 -12.12 -9.70 12.46
CA LEU A 25 -12.83 -8.43 12.69
C LEU A 25 -12.08 -7.49 13.65
N ALA A 26 -10.82 -7.77 13.96
CA ALA A 26 -10.02 -7.00 14.92
C ALA A 26 -9.83 -5.52 14.52
N GLU A 27 -9.83 -5.21 13.24
CA GLU A 27 -9.57 -3.85 12.72
C GLU A 27 -10.87 -3.08 12.42
N ASN A 28 -11.01 -1.88 12.98
CA ASN A 28 -12.24 -1.07 12.90
C ASN A 28 -12.20 -0.02 11.79
N ASN A 29 -11.02 0.30 11.26
CA ASN A 29 -10.84 1.32 10.24
C ASN A 29 -9.66 1.01 9.31
N LEU A 30 -9.64 1.67 8.14
CA LEU A 30 -8.61 1.45 7.12
C LEU A 30 -7.19 1.75 7.63
N TYR A 31 -7.05 2.70 8.56
CA TYR A 31 -5.76 3.04 9.14
C TYR A 31 -5.22 1.93 10.05
N GLU A 32 -6.07 1.27 10.84
CA GLU A 32 -5.72 0.09 11.63
C GLU A 32 -5.33 -1.08 10.74
N ILE A 33 -6.09 -1.34 9.67
CA ILE A 33 -5.74 -2.33 8.63
C ILE A 33 -4.34 -2.05 8.08
N TYR A 34 -4.06 -0.80 7.71
CA TYR A 34 -2.75 -0.39 7.23
C TYR A 34 -1.63 -0.61 8.26
N LYS A 35 -1.87 -0.22 9.52
CA LYS A 35 -0.92 -0.38 10.63
C LYS A 35 -0.59 -1.85 10.85
N THR A 36 -1.59 -2.73 10.81
CA THR A 36 -1.41 -4.18 10.90
C THR A 36 -0.62 -4.71 9.70
N ALA A 37 -0.98 -4.30 8.48
CA ALA A 37 -0.34 -4.77 7.26
C ALA A 37 1.13 -4.34 7.10
N ARG A 38 1.56 -3.26 7.78
CA ARG A 38 2.97 -2.81 7.77
C ARG A 38 3.91 -3.81 8.45
N ARG A 39 3.40 -4.69 9.32
CA ARG A 39 4.20 -5.75 9.95
C ARG A 39 4.74 -6.77 8.94
N ILE A 40 4.10 -6.88 7.77
CA ILE A 40 4.51 -7.81 6.72
C ILE A 40 5.74 -7.24 5.99
N PRO A 41 6.89 -7.95 5.98
CA PRO A 41 8.10 -7.42 5.39
C PRO A 41 7.96 -7.22 3.88
N LEU A 42 8.74 -6.28 3.35
CA LEU A 42 8.88 -6.09 1.91
C LEU A 42 9.85 -7.11 1.32
N SER A 43 9.61 -7.49 0.06
CA SER A 43 10.55 -8.31 -0.70
C SER A 43 11.91 -7.62 -0.81
N THR A 44 12.99 -8.38 -0.59
CA THR A 44 14.38 -7.90 -0.66
C THR A 44 14.73 -7.40 -2.06
N LEU A 45 14.19 -8.06 -3.10
CA LEU A 45 14.37 -7.65 -4.49
C LEU A 45 13.76 -6.26 -4.73
N ASN A 46 12.52 -6.03 -4.28
CA ASN A 46 11.86 -4.72 -4.43
C ASN A 46 12.66 -3.63 -3.71
N ARG A 47 13.17 -3.94 -2.51
CA ARG A 47 14.00 -3.00 -1.75
C ARG A 47 15.27 -2.63 -2.53
N ASN A 48 15.94 -3.61 -3.13
CA ASN A 48 17.16 -3.37 -3.90
C ASN A 48 16.89 -2.52 -5.16
N ILE A 49 15.80 -2.81 -5.90
CA ILE A 49 15.40 -1.99 -7.06
C ILE A 49 15.09 -0.56 -6.62
N LEU A 50 14.34 -0.38 -5.53
CA LEU A 50 14.00 0.95 -5.03
C LEU A 50 15.25 1.77 -4.69
N VAL A 51 16.23 1.17 -4.02
CA VAL A 51 17.50 1.84 -3.68
C VAL A 51 18.25 2.23 -4.95
N LEU A 52 18.35 1.33 -5.93
CA LEU A 52 19.01 1.62 -7.21
C LEU A 52 18.33 2.79 -7.95
N CYS A 53 17.01 2.77 -8.08
CA CYS A 53 16.25 3.85 -8.72
C CYS A 53 16.36 5.17 -7.95
N SER A 54 16.45 5.13 -6.62
CA SER A 54 16.63 6.32 -5.78
C SER A 54 17.98 6.97 -6.03
N ILE A 55 19.05 6.18 -6.12
CA ILE A 55 20.40 6.68 -6.44
C ILE A 55 20.41 7.30 -7.84
N LEU A 56 19.78 6.64 -8.82
CA LEU A 56 19.71 7.15 -10.19
C LEU A 56 18.95 8.48 -10.26
N SER A 57 17.85 8.61 -9.53
CA SER A 57 17.05 9.84 -9.46
C SER A 57 17.86 11.02 -8.90
N ILE A 58 18.61 10.76 -7.82
CA ILE A 58 19.48 11.76 -7.18
C ILE A 58 20.56 12.22 -8.18
N LEU A 59 21.20 11.28 -8.88
CA LEU A 59 22.23 11.61 -9.88
C LEU A 59 21.67 12.42 -11.05
N LEU A 60 20.50 12.06 -11.57
CA LEU A 60 19.87 12.76 -12.69
C LEU A 60 19.46 14.19 -12.33
N THR A 61 19.00 14.41 -11.10
CA THR A 61 18.54 15.74 -10.67
C THR A 61 19.67 16.73 -10.44
N LEU A 62 20.93 16.28 -10.28
CA LEU A 62 22.09 17.16 -10.14
C LEU A 62 22.44 17.93 -11.42
N THR A 63 21.96 17.48 -12.59
CA THR A 63 22.30 18.06 -13.89
C THR A 63 21.21 18.98 -14.45
N ILE A 64 20.10 19.17 -13.73
CA ILE A 64 18.91 19.87 -14.23
C ILE A 64 18.76 21.21 -13.52
N ASP A 65 18.47 22.27 -14.29
CA ASP A 65 18.19 23.59 -13.75
C ASP A 65 16.91 23.61 -12.89
N PRO A 66 16.90 24.33 -11.75
CA PRO A 66 15.76 24.35 -10.82
C PRO A 66 14.44 24.87 -11.42
N SER A 67 14.49 25.80 -12.38
CA SER A 67 13.30 26.33 -13.07
C SER A 67 12.64 25.26 -13.96
N THR A 68 13.46 24.53 -14.72
CA THR A 68 13.03 23.39 -15.54
C THR A 68 12.47 22.28 -14.65
N LEU A 69 13.08 22.05 -13.48
CA LEU A 69 12.62 21.06 -12.53
C LEU A 69 11.23 21.39 -11.98
N ALA A 70 10.97 22.66 -11.62
CA ALA A 70 9.66 23.11 -11.15
C ALA A 70 8.54 22.89 -12.19
N GLN A 71 8.80 23.22 -13.46
CA GLN A 71 7.85 22.97 -14.55
C GLN A 71 7.62 21.46 -14.75
N THR A 72 8.70 20.67 -14.68
CA THR A 72 8.63 19.22 -14.83
C THR A 72 7.82 18.58 -13.69
N ILE A 73 7.99 19.04 -12.44
CA ILE A 73 7.22 18.58 -11.28
C ILE A 73 5.72 18.76 -11.51
N LEU A 74 5.31 19.93 -12.00
CA LEU A 74 3.91 20.23 -12.28
C LEU A 74 3.32 19.28 -13.32
N VAL A 75 3.95 19.18 -14.49
CA VAL A 75 3.50 18.29 -15.57
C VAL A 75 3.47 16.85 -15.10
N LEU A 76 4.56 16.37 -14.48
CA LEU A 76 4.67 15.01 -13.99
C LEU A 76 3.62 14.70 -12.92
N SER A 77 3.37 15.61 -11.97
CA SER A 77 2.38 15.40 -10.92
C SER A 77 0.96 15.27 -11.50
N SER A 78 0.61 16.10 -12.49
CA SER A 78 -0.67 16.02 -13.20
C SER A 78 -0.85 14.69 -13.94
N ASP A 79 0.18 14.26 -14.67
CA ASP A 79 0.15 12.98 -15.40
C ASP A 79 0.06 11.79 -14.42
N LEU A 80 0.83 11.84 -13.33
CA LEU A 80 0.82 10.80 -12.31
C LEU A 80 -0.52 10.69 -11.59
N ILE A 81 -1.27 11.78 -11.39
CA ILE A 81 -2.62 11.70 -10.80
C ILE A 81 -3.50 10.77 -11.63
N SER A 82 -3.50 10.96 -12.95
CA SER A 82 -4.30 10.15 -13.87
C SER A 82 -3.88 8.68 -13.82
N VAL A 83 -2.57 8.41 -13.91
CA VAL A 83 -2.02 7.05 -13.84
C VAL A 83 -2.37 6.35 -12.53
N VAL A 84 -2.15 7.02 -11.39
CA VAL A 84 -2.35 6.45 -10.05
C VAL A 84 -3.84 6.20 -9.80
N LEU A 85 -4.74 7.08 -10.25
CA LEU A 85 -6.19 6.86 -10.17
C LEU A 85 -6.66 5.68 -11.03
N THR A 86 -6.13 5.54 -12.25
CA THR A 86 -6.44 4.39 -13.11
C THR A 86 -5.99 3.09 -12.44
N VAL A 87 -4.77 3.04 -11.89
CA VAL A 87 -4.29 1.86 -11.17
C VAL A 87 -5.10 1.60 -9.91
N LEU A 88 -5.54 2.64 -9.18
CA LEU A 88 -6.42 2.47 -8.03
C LEU A 88 -7.74 1.78 -8.41
N GLY A 89 -8.33 2.13 -9.56
CA GLY A 89 -9.49 1.43 -10.12
C GLY A 89 -9.19 -0.04 -10.42
N PHE A 90 -8.03 -0.33 -11.04
CA PHE A 90 -7.60 -1.71 -11.28
C PHE A 90 -7.34 -2.50 -9.99
N LEU A 91 -6.83 -1.88 -8.92
CA LEU A 91 -6.65 -2.53 -7.62
C LEU A 91 -7.99 -2.95 -7.03
N ILE A 92 -9.03 -2.11 -7.12
CA ILE A 92 -10.39 -2.45 -6.67
C ILE A 92 -10.94 -3.63 -7.48
N ALA A 93 -10.81 -3.59 -8.81
CA ALA A 93 -11.26 -4.68 -9.68
C ALA A 93 -10.50 -5.99 -9.38
N GLY A 94 -9.18 -5.93 -9.23
CA GLY A 94 -8.34 -7.08 -8.87
C GLY A 94 -8.70 -7.66 -7.50
N TYR A 95 -9.02 -6.80 -6.53
CA TYR A 95 -9.53 -7.23 -5.23
C TYR A 95 -10.89 -7.93 -5.34
N ALA A 96 -11.82 -7.39 -6.14
CA ALA A 96 -13.11 -8.03 -6.38
C ALA A 96 -12.96 -9.42 -7.02
N ILE A 97 -12.07 -9.58 -8.01
CA ILE A 97 -11.75 -10.87 -8.62
C ILE A 97 -11.19 -11.83 -7.57
N PHE A 98 -10.22 -11.40 -6.76
CA PHE A 98 -9.66 -12.19 -5.69
C PHE A 98 -10.75 -12.70 -4.72
N CYS A 99 -11.63 -11.81 -4.24
CA CYS A 99 -12.75 -12.20 -3.38
C CYS A 99 -13.75 -13.14 -4.06
N SER A 100 -13.91 -13.07 -5.39
CA SER A 100 -14.82 -13.98 -6.12
C SER A 100 -14.26 -15.38 -6.35
N VAL A 101 -12.93 -15.52 -6.38
CA VAL A 101 -12.24 -16.81 -6.55
C VAL A 101 -12.07 -17.54 -5.21
N LEU A 102 -11.95 -16.79 -4.11
CA LEU A 102 -11.94 -17.34 -2.76
C LEU A 102 -13.35 -17.83 -2.38
N ASP A 103 -13.60 -19.12 -2.59
CA ASP A 103 -14.78 -19.76 -2.02
C ASP A 103 -14.68 -19.90 -0.49
N HIS A 104 -15.79 -20.25 0.14
CA HIS A 104 -15.86 -20.36 1.60
C HIS A 104 -14.95 -21.48 2.13
N GLU A 105 -14.85 -22.61 1.44
CA GLU A 105 -14.03 -23.75 1.87
C GLU A 105 -12.54 -23.41 1.84
N LEU A 106 -12.05 -22.82 0.75
CA LEU A 106 -10.69 -22.33 0.62
C LEU A 106 -10.38 -21.24 1.65
N SER A 107 -11.36 -20.36 1.94
CA SER A 107 -11.18 -19.30 2.95
C SER A 107 -10.96 -19.89 4.34
N ILE A 108 -11.79 -20.86 4.74
CA ILE A 108 -11.63 -21.57 6.02
C ILE A 108 -10.31 -22.33 6.06
N GLU A 109 -9.93 -22.99 4.97
CA GLU A 109 -8.70 -23.78 4.99
C GLU A 109 -7.43 -22.91 4.98
N LEU A 110 -7.43 -21.79 4.25
CA LEU A 110 -6.37 -20.79 4.34
C LEU A 110 -6.26 -20.20 5.74
N TYR A 111 -7.39 -20.06 6.44
CA TYR A 111 -7.41 -19.67 7.85
C TYR A 111 -6.75 -20.74 8.73
N GLU A 112 -7.10 -22.01 8.53
CA GLU A 112 -6.60 -23.15 9.32
C GLU A 112 -5.17 -23.57 8.98
N SER A 113 -4.64 -23.14 7.83
CA SER A 113 -3.30 -23.52 7.39
C SER A 113 -2.23 -23.08 8.39
N LYS A 114 -1.39 -24.04 8.82
CA LYS A 114 -0.42 -23.90 9.93
C LYS A 114 0.69 -22.84 9.74
N HIS A 115 0.74 -22.17 8.59
CA HIS A 115 1.84 -21.26 8.25
C HIS A 115 1.49 -19.80 8.61
N LYS A 116 1.55 -19.46 9.91
CA LYS A 116 1.46 -18.07 10.40
C LYS A 116 2.81 -17.35 10.24
N SER A 117 3.30 -17.17 9.01
CA SER A 117 4.62 -16.56 8.73
C SER A 117 4.79 -15.13 9.28
N SER A 118 3.67 -14.46 9.61
CA SER A 118 3.61 -13.06 10.08
C SER A 118 2.75 -12.88 11.34
N GLY A 119 2.38 -13.98 12.00
CA GLY A 119 1.48 -13.97 13.17
C GLY A 119 -0.03 -13.97 12.83
N PHE A 120 -0.38 -13.87 11.55
CA PHE A 120 -1.76 -13.93 11.06
C PHE A 120 -2.02 -15.20 10.27
N SER A 121 -3.29 -15.59 10.17
CA SER A 121 -3.75 -16.58 9.18
C SER A 121 -3.36 -16.18 7.75
N LYS A 122 -3.18 -17.15 6.83
CA LYS A 122 -2.85 -16.85 5.42
C LYS A 122 -3.96 -16.04 4.75
N LEU A 123 -5.22 -16.30 5.13
CA LEU A 123 -6.38 -15.53 4.66
C LEU A 123 -6.22 -14.05 5.01
N LYS A 124 -6.08 -13.74 6.31
CA LYS A 124 -5.91 -12.36 6.78
C LYS A 124 -4.68 -11.69 6.17
N HIS A 125 -3.57 -12.42 6.08
CA HIS A 125 -2.35 -11.93 5.44
C HIS A 125 -2.58 -11.48 3.99
N SER A 126 -3.30 -12.27 3.19
CA SER A 126 -3.61 -11.90 1.81
C SER A 126 -4.48 -10.64 1.75
N HIS A 127 -5.59 -10.57 2.50
CA HIS A 127 -6.43 -9.35 2.50
C HIS A 127 -5.67 -8.10 2.96
N LEU A 128 -4.82 -8.22 3.99
CA LEU A 128 -3.98 -7.12 4.47
C LEU A 128 -2.99 -6.63 3.41
N LEU A 129 -2.42 -7.53 2.61
CA LEU A 129 -1.52 -7.15 1.52
C LEU A 129 -2.24 -6.33 0.43
N PHE A 130 -3.45 -6.73 0.03
CA PHE A 130 -4.24 -5.96 -0.92
C PHE A 130 -4.54 -4.56 -0.38
N MET A 131 -5.06 -4.49 0.85
CA MET A 131 -5.42 -3.22 1.47
C MET A 131 -4.21 -2.30 1.67
N ARG A 132 -3.04 -2.85 1.94
CA ARG A 132 -1.80 -2.08 2.05
C ARG A 132 -1.41 -1.40 0.74
N VAL A 133 -1.45 -2.14 -0.37
CA VAL A 133 -1.12 -1.60 -1.70
C VAL A 133 -2.13 -0.52 -2.09
N PHE A 134 -3.42 -0.78 -1.87
CA PHE A 134 -4.48 0.20 -2.06
C PHE A 134 -4.23 1.49 -1.26
N PHE A 135 -3.89 1.36 0.03
CA PHE A 135 -3.60 2.51 0.89
C PHE A 135 -2.40 3.33 0.41
N TYR A 136 -1.33 2.69 -0.07
CA TYR A 136 -0.17 3.40 -0.62
C TYR A 136 -0.55 4.25 -1.84
N TYR A 137 -1.33 3.69 -2.77
CA TYR A 137 -1.82 4.43 -3.92
C TYR A 137 -2.72 5.61 -3.50
N LEU A 138 -3.61 5.39 -2.53
CA LEU A 138 -4.51 6.43 -2.03
C LEU A 138 -3.76 7.60 -1.38
N VAL A 139 -2.81 7.33 -0.48
CA VAL A 139 -1.99 8.38 0.16
C VAL A 139 -1.15 9.14 -0.88
N TYR A 140 -0.60 8.42 -1.86
CA TYR A 140 0.19 9.05 -2.91
C TYR A 140 -0.67 9.95 -3.81
N THR A 141 -1.90 9.54 -4.15
CA THR A 141 -2.86 10.41 -4.85
C THR A 141 -3.11 11.71 -4.09
N PHE A 142 -3.37 11.63 -2.78
CA PHE A 142 -3.55 12.84 -1.96
C PHE A 142 -2.30 13.73 -1.97
N PHE A 143 -1.12 13.13 -1.91
CA PHE A 143 0.14 13.86 -2.01
C PHE A 143 0.31 14.57 -3.37
N LEU A 144 -0.01 13.92 -4.48
CA LEU A 144 0.04 14.53 -5.82
C LEU A 144 -0.96 15.69 -5.96
N VAL A 145 -2.20 15.49 -5.50
CA VAL A 145 -3.23 16.54 -5.50
C VAL A 145 -2.79 17.73 -4.66
N PHE A 146 -2.15 17.48 -3.51
CA PHE A 146 -1.58 18.51 -2.67
C PHE A 146 -0.52 19.32 -3.43
N ILE A 147 0.44 18.69 -4.11
CA ILE A 147 1.44 19.39 -4.94
C ILE A 147 0.74 20.28 -5.98
N GLN A 148 -0.22 19.73 -6.72
CA GLN A 148 -0.91 20.45 -7.79
C GLN A 148 -1.70 21.65 -7.26
N PHE A 149 -2.38 21.49 -6.13
CA PHE A 149 -3.17 22.54 -5.50
C PHE A 149 -2.29 23.70 -5.02
N PHE A 150 -1.21 23.40 -4.29
CA PHE A 150 -0.34 24.42 -3.72
C PHE A 150 0.55 25.10 -4.77
N SER A 151 0.95 24.38 -5.81
CA SER A 151 1.73 24.97 -6.91
C SER A 151 0.91 25.92 -7.78
N SER A 152 -0.40 25.71 -7.89
CA SER A 152 -1.30 26.60 -8.65
C SER A 152 -1.62 27.89 -7.92
N ALA A 153 -1.52 27.89 -6.59
CA ALA A 153 -2.01 28.98 -5.75
C ALA A 153 -1.01 30.15 -5.58
N ASN A 154 0.18 30.11 -6.19
CA ASN A 154 1.20 31.19 -6.13
C ASN A 154 1.46 31.74 -4.71
N ILE A 155 1.22 30.92 -3.67
CA ILE A 155 1.22 31.35 -2.26
C ILE A 155 2.65 31.73 -1.79
N PHE A 156 3.67 31.36 -2.57
CA PHE A 156 5.08 31.63 -2.31
C PHE A 156 5.62 32.87 -3.04
N SER A 157 4.78 33.86 -3.39
CA SER A 157 5.27 35.21 -3.75
C SER A 157 5.81 35.93 -2.51
N LEU A 158 6.84 35.35 -1.90
CA LEU A 158 7.55 35.83 -0.74
C LEU A 158 8.46 36.99 -1.13
N SER A 159 7.86 38.16 -1.35
CA SER A 159 8.56 39.44 -1.56
C SER A 159 9.25 39.98 -0.29
N VAL A 160 9.41 39.17 0.76
CA VAL A 160 9.83 39.59 2.10
C VAL A 160 11.17 38.96 2.54
N PHE A 161 11.70 37.96 1.81
CA PHE A 161 12.95 37.29 2.18
C PHE A 161 14.14 37.69 1.30
N ASN A 162 15.34 37.56 1.85
CA ASN A 162 16.61 37.83 1.17
C ASN A 162 16.78 36.93 -0.08
N ASP A 163 17.12 37.52 -1.23
CA ASP A 163 17.11 36.85 -2.55
C ASP A 163 17.92 35.53 -2.57
N ASN A 164 19.05 35.48 -1.87
CA ASN A 164 19.90 34.29 -1.80
C ASN A 164 19.27 33.12 -1.01
N ILE A 165 18.53 33.43 0.07
CA ILE A 165 17.87 32.40 0.89
C ILE A 165 16.66 31.83 0.14
N ILE A 166 15.91 32.69 -0.56
CA ILE A 166 14.78 32.27 -1.41
C ILE A 166 15.28 31.34 -2.52
N TYR A 167 16.35 31.71 -3.22
CA TYR A 167 16.90 30.91 -4.31
C TYR A 167 17.35 29.52 -3.85
N SER A 168 18.12 29.45 -2.75
CA SER A 168 18.58 28.17 -2.20
C SER A 168 17.42 27.30 -1.70
N THR A 169 16.41 27.90 -1.05
CA THR A 169 15.24 27.18 -0.53
C THR A 169 14.39 26.64 -1.67
N PHE A 170 14.18 27.43 -2.73
CA PHE A 170 13.48 27.02 -3.94
C PHE A 170 14.19 25.84 -4.63
N HIS A 171 15.52 25.93 -4.78
CA HIS A 171 16.33 24.86 -5.38
C HIS A 171 16.20 23.55 -4.60
N ILE A 172 16.41 23.58 -3.28
CA ILE A 172 16.33 22.38 -2.42
C ILE A 172 14.91 21.80 -2.42
N THR A 173 13.87 22.65 -2.37
CA THR A 173 12.47 22.19 -2.33
C THR A 173 12.08 21.48 -3.63
N ASN A 174 12.43 22.04 -4.80
CA ASN A 174 12.16 21.38 -6.07
C ASN A 174 12.96 20.09 -6.22
N TYR A 175 14.24 20.10 -5.81
CA TYR A 175 15.09 18.91 -5.84
C TYR A 175 14.48 17.76 -5.02
N LEU A 176 14.07 18.03 -3.77
CA LEU A 176 13.43 17.04 -2.90
C LEU A 176 12.09 16.58 -3.45
N THR A 177 11.27 17.50 -3.95
CA THR A 177 9.93 17.19 -4.47
C THR A 177 10.01 16.28 -5.69
N PHE A 178 10.87 16.58 -6.66
CA PHE A 178 11.05 15.75 -7.84
C PHE A 178 11.52 14.34 -7.48
N ASN A 179 12.54 14.24 -6.61
CA ASN A 179 13.05 12.94 -6.17
C ASN A 179 11.96 12.15 -5.42
N LEU A 180 11.16 12.82 -4.58
CA LEU A 180 10.06 12.16 -3.88
C LEU A 180 9.00 11.64 -4.84
N LEU A 181 8.65 12.40 -5.89
CA LEU A 181 7.72 11.96 -6.93
C LEU A 181 8.25 10.73 -7.67
N PHE A 182 9.50 10.77 -8.13
CA PHE A 182 10.08 9.66 -8.88
C PHE A 182 10.23 8.40 -8.01
N ILE A 183 10.78 8.53 -6.81
CA ILE A 183 10.94 7.41 -5.88
C ILE A 183 9.57 6.87 -5.46
N GLY A 184 8.59 7.76 -5.24
CA GLY A 184 7.22 7.41 -4.89
C GLY A 184 6.54 6.55 -5.96
N ILE A 185 6.59 6.96 -7.23
CA ILE A 185 5.98 6.16 -8.29
C ILE A 185 6.68 4.82 -8.49
N VAL A 186 8.01 4.77 -8.43
CA VAL A 186 8.76 3.50 -8.50
C VAL A 186 8.37 2.57 -7.34
N PHE A 187 8.27 3.11 -6.12
CA PHE A 187 7.80 2.35 -4.97
C PHE A 187 6.41 1.76 -5.21
N LEU A 188 5.46 2.56 -5.70
CA LEU A 188 4.10 2.09 -6.02
C LEU A 188 4.09 0.99 -7.07
N LEU A 189 4.86 1.13 -8.15
CA LEU A 189 4.96 0.12 -9.21
C LEU A 189 5.52 -1.21 -8.67
N LEU A 190 6.50 -1.17 -7.77
CA LEU A 190 7.02 -2.38 -7.13
C LEU A 190 5.98 -3.05 -6.22
N GLN A 191 5.17 -2.26 -5.51
CA GLN A 191 4.06 -2.78 -4.72
C GLN A 191 2.99 -3.41 -5.62
N LEU A 192 2.68 -2.79 -6.76
CA LEU A 192 1.75 -3.33 -7.75
C LEU A 192 2.25 -4.65 -8.35
N ALA A 193 3.54 -4.75 -8.67
CA ALA A 193 4.12 -5.99 -9.19
C ALA A 193 3.96 -7.16 -8.17
N SER A 194 4.23 -6.88 -6.90
CA SER A 194 4.05 -7.88 -5.83
C SER A 194 2.59 -8.22 -5.58
N PHE A 195 1.71 -7.23 -5.69
CA PHE A 195 0.26 -7.42 -5.62
C PHE A 195 -0.24 -8.38 -6.72
N THR A 196 0.16 -8.15 -7.97
CA THR A 196 -0.24 -9.01 -9.09
C THR A 196 0.27 -10.44 -8.90
N PHE A 197 1.51 -10.60 -8.40
CA PHE A 197 2.03 -11.92 -8.05
C PHE A 197 1.23 -12.61 -6.94
N ASN A 198 0.79 -11.87 -5.92
CA ASN A 198 -0.03 -12.43 -4.85
C ASN A 198 -1.42 -12.86 -5.35
N ILE A 199 -2.06 -12.10 -6.25
CA ILE A 199 -3.30 -12.53 -6.92
C ILE A 199 -3.05 -13.85 -7.64
N TYR A 200 -2.03 -13.88 -8.50
CA TYR A 200 -1.69 -15.06 -9.29
C TYR A 200 -1.48 -16.29 -8.40
N HIS A 201 -0.66 -16.15 -7.35
CA HIS A 201 -0.38 -17.25 -6.43
C HIS A 201 -1.65 -17.71 -5.70
N SER A 202 -2.52 -16.78 -5.29
CA SER A 202 -3.77 -17.15 -4.62
C SER A 202 -4.72 -17.92 -5.55
N VAL A 203 -4.88 -17.47 -6.80
CA VAL A 203 -5.70 -18.16 -7.81
C VAL A 203 -5.14 -19.55 -8.10
N MET A 204 -3.82 -19.67 -8.31
CA MET A 204 -3.19 -20.98 -8.54
C MET A 204 -3.32 -21.92 -7.35
N THR A 205 -3.17 -21.39 -6.13
CA THR A 205 -3.37 -22.18 -4.90
C THR A 205 -4.81 -22.69 -4.83
N SER A 206 -5.79 -21.84 -5.17
CA SER A 206 -7.20 -22.22 -5.21
C SER A 206 -7.45 -23.38 -6.17
N ILE A 207 -6.97 -23.28 -7.41
CA ILE A 207 -7.17 -24.33 -8.44
C ILE A 207 -6.50 -25.63 -8.02
N CYS A 208 -5.23 -25.57 -7.59
CA CYS A 208 -4.52 -26.76 -7.14
C CYS A 208 -5.24 -27.44 -5.98
N TYR A 209 -5.78 -26.66 -5.06
CA TYR A 209 -6.50 -27.20 -3.91
C TYR A 209 -7.82 -27.88 -4.31
N THR A 210 -8.62 -27.22 -5.15
CA THR A 210 -9.87 -27.79 -5.66
C THR A 210 -9.64 -29.12 -6.40
N GLU A 211 -8.55 -29.25 -7.15
CA GLU A 211 -8.23 -30.52 -7.85
C GLU A 211 -7.65 -31.60 -6.92
N ILE A 212 -6.96 -31.25 -5.85
CA ILE A 212 -6.46 -32.23 -4.86
C ILE A 212 -7.61 -32.86 -4.07
N ASN A 213 -8.69 -32.11 -3.83
CA ASN A 213 -9.84 -32.55 -3.03
C ASN A 213 -10.98 -33.18 -3.84
N LYS A 214 -10.85 -33.29 -5.17
CA LYS A 214 -11.76 -34.06 -6.02
C LYS A 214 -11.42 -35.55 -6.00
#